data_AF-B0XB63-F1
#
_entry.id   AF-B0XB63-F1
#
_cell.length_a   1.000
_cell.length_b   1.000
_cell.length_c   1.000
_cell.angle_alpha   90.00
_cell.angle_beta   90.00
_cell.angle_gamma   90.00
#
_symmetry.space_group_name_H-M   'P 1'
#
loop_
_entity.id
_entity.type
_entity.pdbx_description
1 polymer ?
#
loop_
_entity_poly.entity_id
_entity_poly.type
_entity_poly.pdbx_seq_one_letter_code
_entity_poly.pdbx_strand_id
1 'polypeptide(L)'
;MGNPVKQYKVTKRLTFHEQGLNDHSDKLQRVVKNVLIPQGFESYQKNYVAFVKTLKIDADENEMGRFAKTAKLALGETFTKYGINDATSMLGLRKEDKTIPLKNLTTKTAICWQALLEFLQHTESDVLDAYIVDLTAFCNYIKNFADTPTLCDDNRQVAEYSMMQVLLEIAASYDLGDEVGRENLRKLLAEMLACGDLGEGNVKTIMVIFERARSLVDEYLEKNPDKSLQMKISSLRLNIMDLKEQEMDVGRVDRANDVHTITIRFMTSCRSSEANEVDEKKPVRLSRRIRQIGRFWQYDQLNRIDIAA
;
A
#
# COMPACT_ATOMS: atom_id res chain seq x y z
N MET A 1 38.14 7.45 8.02
CA MET A 1 37.83 6.24 8.81
C MET A 1 36.86 5.38 8.00
N GLY A 2 37.05 4.06 7.97
CA GLY A 2 36.16 3.15 7.24
C GLY A 2 34.78 3.06 7.90
N ASN A 3 33.72 2.89 7.09
CA ASN A 3 32.35 2.73 7.59
C ASN A 3 32.23 1.44 8.44
N PRO A 4 31.91 1.52 9.75
CA PRO A 4 31.79 0.35 10.63
C PRO A 4 30.73 -0.64 10.13
N VAL A 5 29.67 -0.14 9.49
CA VAL A 5 28.55 -0.94 8.95
C VAL A 5 29.02 -1.83 7.79
N LYS A 6 30.03 -1.40 7.02
CA LYS A 6 30.55 -2.19 5.89
C LYS A 6 31.19 -3.51 6.33
N GLN A 7 31.58 -3.62 7.61
CA GLN A 7 32.19 -4.82 8.18
C GLN A 7 31.17 -5.93 8.49
N TYR A 8 29.87 -5.61 8.56
CA TYR A 8 28.82 -6.58 8.81
C TYR A 8 28.28 -7.19 7.51
N LYS A 9 27.93 -8.49 7.56
CA LYS A 9 27.14 -9.16 6.51
C LYS A 9 25.85 -8.36 6.27
N VAL A 10 25.46 -8.22 5.00
CA VAL A 10 24.30 -7.44 4.56
C VAL A 10 23.03 -7.80 5.34
N THR A 11 22.78 -9.09 5.56
CA THR A 11 21.64 -9.59 6.35
C THR A 11 21.63 -9.08 7.79
N LYS A 12 22.80 -8.85 8.40
CA LYS A 12 22.91 -8.28 9.75
C LYS A 12 22.80 -6.76 9.77
N ARG A 13 23.02 -6.07 8.64
CA ARG A 13 22.95 -4.61 8.58
C ARG A 13 21.53 -4.12 8.84
N LEU A 14 20.52 -4.75 8.24
CA LEU A 14 19.12 -4.38 8.49
C LEU A 14 18.77 -4.57 9.98
N THR A 15 19.04 -5.75 10.54
CA THR A 15 18.79 -6.04 11.96
C THR A 15 19.50 -5.06 12.89
N PHE A 16 20.75 -4.70 12.58
CA PHE A 16 21.52 -3.76 13.39
C PHE A 16 20.91 -2.36 13.41
N HIS A 17 20.47 -1.85 12.24
CA HIS A 17 19.80 -0.54 12.19
C HIS A 17 18.44 -0.59 12.85
N GLU A 18 17.67 -1.65 12.62
CA GLU A 18 16.35 -1.82 13.21
C GLU A 18 16.41 -1.87 14.73
N GLN A 19 17.23 -2.77 15.29
CA GLN A 19 17.38 -2.89 16.73
C GLN A 19 17.99 -1.63 17.33
N GLY A 20 19.02 -1.07 16.70
CA GLY A 20 19.68 0.13 17.19
C GLY A 20 18.81 1.39 17.22
N LEU A 21 17.93 1.55 16.22
CA LEU A 21 16.98 2.68 16.16
C LEU A 21 15.80 2.51 17.12
N ASN A 22 15.43 1.28 17.46
CA ASN A 22 14.29 0.97 18.34
C ASN A 22 14.74 0.46 19.72
N ASP A 23 16.01 0.63 20.10
CA ASP A 23 16.58 0.10 21.35
C ASP A 23 15.98 0.82 22.56
N HIS A 24 15.76 0.14 23.69
CA HIS A 24 15.28 0.79 24.91
C HIS A 24 16.29 1.74 25.55
N SER A 25 17.57 1.64 25.18
CA SER A 25 18.64 2.49 25.67
C SER A 25 18.83 3.75 24.81
N ASP A 26 18.49 4.91 25.38
CA ASP A 26 18.75 6.21 24.76
C ASP A 26 20.23 6.43 24.38
N LYS A 27 21.15 5.76 25.08
CA LYS A 27 22.58 5.83 24.76
C LYS A 27 22.88 5.11 23.46
N LEU A 28 22.34 3.90 23.28
CA LEU A 28 22.53 3.13 22.06
C LEU A 28 21.83 3.80 20.87
N GLN A 29 20.59 4.27 21.05
CA GLN A 29 19.91 5.05 20.03
C GLN A 29 20.74 6.27 19.60
N ARG A 30 21.30 7.03 20.54
CA ARG A 30 22.17 8.19 20.23
C ARG A 30 23.41 7.80 19.44
N VAL A 31 24.06 6.68 19.74
CA VAL A 31 25.21 6.21 18.95
C VAL A 31 24.79 5.90 17.51
N VAL A 32 23.65 5.25 17.34
CA VAL A 32 23.13 4.90 16.00
C VAL A 32 22.80 6.15 15.20
N LYS A 33 22.04 7.08 15.79
CA LYS A 33 21.59 8.32 15.15
C LYS A 33 22.73 9.31 14.87
N ASN A 34 23.67 9.45 15.81
CA ASN A 34 24.70 10.51 15.72
C ASN A 34 26.03 10.05 15.12
N VAL A 35 26.30 8.74 15.11
CA VAL A 35 27.58 8.17 14.64
C VAL A 35 27.37 7.24 13.46
N LEU A 36 26.60 6.16 13.65
CA LEU A 36 26.54 5.08 12.66
C LEU A 36 25.82 5.47 11.38
N ILE A 37 24.64 6.09 11.48
CA ILE A 37 23.89 6.57 10.32
C ILE A 37 24.69 7.65 9.58
N PRO A 38 25.20 8.70 10.24
CA PRO A 38 26.02 9.74 9.59
C PRO A 38 27.24 9.20 8.86
N GLN A 39 28.06 8.38 9.54
CA GLN A 39 29.24 7.77 8.91
C GLN A 39 28.85 6.82 7.77
N GLY A 40 27.73 6.11 7.94
CA GLY A 40 27.14 5.28 6.90
C GLY A 40 26.83 6.09 5.66
N PHE A 41 25.99 7.12 5.81
CA PHE A 41 25.54 8.01 4.76
C PHE A 41 26.69 8.74 4.05
N GLU A 42 27.65 9.28 4.80
CA GLU A 42 28.85 9.94 4.24
C GLU A 42 29.70 8.97 3.42
N SER A 43 29.80 7.71 3.83
CA SER A 43 30.55 6.69 3.07
C SER A 43 29.92 6.30 1.73
N TYR A 44 28.68 6.74 1.50
CA TYR A 44 27.96 6.63 0.23
C TYR A 44 27.77 8.01 -0.42
N GLN A 45 28.69 8.93 -0.16
CA GLN A 45 28.75 10.25 -0.79
C GLN A 45 27.45 11.05 -0.62
N LYS A 46 26.78 10.88 0.52
CA LYS A 46 25.49 11.53 0.82
C LYS A 46 24.38 11.22 -0.20
N ASN A 47 24.46 10.07 -0.87
CA ASN A 47 23.43 9.62 -1.78
C ASN A 47 22.39 8.76 -1.04
N TYR A 48 21.17 9.29 -0.88
CA TYR A 48 20.09 8.65 -0.11
C TYR A 48 19.67 7.29 -0.68
N VAL A 49 19.53 7.18 -2.01
CA VAL A 49 19.16 5.91 -2.66
C VAL A 49 20.27 4.87 -2.50
N ALA A 50 21.53 5.28 -2.65
CA ALA A 50 22.67 4.39 -2.44
C ALA A 50 22.75 3.92 -0.98
N PHE A 51 22.51 4.81 -0.03
CA PHE A 51 22.46 4.47 1.39
C PHE A 51 21.35 3.44 1.68
N VAL A 52 20.12 3.69 1.22
CA VAL A 52 18.98 2.75 1.35
C VAL A 52 19.29 1.39 0.72
N LYS A 53 19.88 1.38 -0.49
CA LYS A 53 20.30 0.15 -1.18
C LYS A 53 21.29 -0.68 -0.34
N THR A 54 22.02 -0.08 0.58
CA THR A 54 23.03 -0.79 1.38
C THR A 54 22.51 -1.36 2.68
N LEU A 55 21.32 -0.90 3.13
CA LEU A 55 20.62 -1.49 4.27
C LEU A 55 20.19 -2.92 3.96
N LYS A 56 19.87 -3.20 2.69
CA LYS A 56 19.57 -4.55 2.21
C LYS A 56 19.74 -4.69 0.69
N ILE A 57 20.39 -5.77 0.27
CA ILE A 57 20.62 -6.06 -1.17
C ILE A 57 19.43 -6.81 -1.77
N ASP A 58 18.90 -7.84 -1.10
CA ASP A 58 17.77 -8.64 -1.60
C ASP A 58 16.72 -8.83 -0.48
N ALA A 59 15.56 -8.18 -0.61
CA ALA A 59 14.43 -8.43 0.29
C ALA A 59 13.56 -9.55 -0.26
N ASP A 60 13.36 -10.61 0.51
CA ASP A 60 12.18 -11.45 0.31
C ASP A 60 10.91 -10.66 0.68
N GLU A 61 9.76 -11.15 0.22
CA GLU A 61 8.46 -10.51 0.44
C GLU A 61 8.15 -10.31 1.94
N ASN A 62 8.62 -11.24 2.79
CA ASN A 62 8.36 -11.23 4.23
C ASN A 62 9.15 -10.14 4.97
N GLU A 63 10.35 -9.81 4.50
CA GLU A 63 11.21 -8.81 5.12
C GLU A 63 11.15 -7.44 4.42
N MET A 64 10.40 -7.31 3.33
CA MET A 64 10.26 -6.07 2.57
C MET A 64 9.64 -4.94 3.41
N GLY A 65 8.58 -5.25 4.17
CA GLY A 65 7.96 -4.29 5.08
C GLY A 65 8.91 -3.82 6.18
N ARG A 66 9.71 -4.75 6.73
CA ARG A 66 10.74 -4.45 7.73
C ARG A 66 11.84 -3.56 7.15
N PHE A 67 12.32 -3.89 5.95
CA PHE A 67 13.29 -3.07 5.22
C PHE A 67 12.78 -1.65 4.99
N ALA A 68 11.57 -1.48 4.44
CA ALA A 68 10.98 -0.17 4.22
C ALA A 68 10.89 0.63 5.53
N LYS A 69 10.36 0.03 6.60
CA LYS A 69 10.25 0.68 7.92
C LYS A 69 11.61 1.14 8.46
N THR A 70 12.61 0.27 8.47
CA THR A 70 13.96 0.64 8.96
C THR A 70 14.62 1.68 8.08
N ALA A 71 14.46 1.60 6.76
CA ALA A 71 14.97 2.58 5.83
C ALA A 71 14.37 3.97 6.08
N LYS A 72 13.06 4.07 6.28
CA LYS A 72 12.38 5.34 6.60
C LYS A 72 12.87 5.96 7.91
N LEU A 73 13.04 5.15 8.96
CA LEU A 73 13.62 5.64 10.23
C LEU A 73 15.04 6.18 10.04
N ALA A 74 15.90 5.45 9.34
CA ALA A 74 17.27 5.89 9.09
C ALA A 74 17.34 7.14 8.20
N LEU A 75 16.45 7.25 7.21
CA LEU A 75 16.30 8.43 6.36
C LEU A 75 15.82 9.64 7.15
N GLY A 76 14.84 9.49 8.06
CA GLY A 76 14.37 10.56 8.94
C GLY A 76 15.51 11.20 9.73
N GLU A 77 16.34 10.38 10.37
CA GLU A 77 17.54 10.85 11.10
C GLU A 77 18.56 11.52 10.16
N THR A 78 18.66 11.05 8.92
CA THR A 78 19.52 11.65 7.90
C THR A 78 18.99 13.02 7.46
N PHE A 79 17.67 13.16 7.27
CA PHE A 79 17.04 14.43 6.93
C PHE A 79 17.18 15.45 8.06
N THR A 80 17.01 15.05 9.32
CA THR A 80 17.26 15.92 10.47
C THR A 80 18.68 16.47 10.48
N LYS A 81 19.68 15.67 10.09
CA LYS A 81 21.09 16.07 10.14
C LYS A 81 21.58 16.83 8.91
N TYR A 82 21.17 16.42 7.71
CA TYR A 82 21.72 16.90 6.44
C TYR A 82 20.72 17.72 5.61
N GLY A 83 19.46 17.80 6.05
CA GLY A 83 18.36 18.43 5.30
C GLY A 83 17.80 17.54 4.20
N ILE A 84 16.88 18.11 3.41
CA ILE A 84 16.12 17.40 2.36
C ILE A 84 16.53 17.79 0.93
N ASN A 85 17.26 18.89 0.74
CA ASN A 85 17.52 19.49 -0.58
C ASN A 85 18.24 18.53 -1.55
N ASP A 86 19.22 17.79 -1.04
CA ASP A 86 19.94 16.78 -1.82
C ASP A 86 19.02 15.61 -2.19
N ALA A 87 18.09 15.25 -1.29
CA ALA A 87 17.13 14.17 -1.54
C ALA A 87 16.09 14.56 -2.59
N THR A 88 15.52 15.77 -2.49
CA THR A 88 14.53 16.28 -3.47
C THR A 88 15.15 16.41 -4.86
N SER A 89 16.37 16.93 -4.94
CA SER A 89 17.14 17.03 -6.18
C SER A 89 17.42 15.65 -6.79
N MET A 90 17.85 14.68 -5.98
CA MET A 90 18.14 13.31 -6.43
C MET A 90 16.87 12.58 -6.92
N LEU A 91 15.72 12.80 -6.28
CA LEU A 91 14.45 12.24 -6.69
C LEU A 91 13.84 12.96 -7.91
N GLY A 92 14.41 14.10 -8.31
CA GLY A 92 13.91 14.92 -9.41
C GLY A 92 12.61 15.64 -9.08
N LEU A 93 12.33 15.86 -7.80
CA LEU A 93 11.13 16.55 -7.33
C LEU A 93 11.31 18.06 -7.48
N ARG A 94 10.37 18.70 -8.18
CA ARG A 94 10.30 20.14 -8.41
C ARG A 94 8.92 20.65 -8.02
N LYS A 95 8.75 21.96 -7.89
CA LYS A 95 7.45 22.56 -7.56
C LYS A 95 6.38 22.18 -8.59
N GLU A 96 6.77 22.08 -9.85
CA GLU A 96 5.92 21.73 -10.98
C GLU A 96 5.76 20.21 -11.13
N ASP A 97 6.77 19.44 -10.72
CA ASP A 97 6.83 17.98 -10.85
C ASP A 97 7.04 17.33 -9.48
N LYS A 98 5.93 17.14 -8.76
CA LYS A 98 5.93 16.60 -7.39
C LYS A 98 5.91 15.06 -7.33
N THR A 99 6.10 14.40 -8.46
CA THR A 99 6.14 12.94 -8.58
C THR A 99 7.44 12.48 -9.22
N ILE A 100 7.91 11.30 -8.84
CA ILE A 100 9.04 10.67 -9.51
C ILE A 100 8.57 10.22 -10.89
N PRO A 101 9.28 10.52 -11.99
CA PRO A 101 8.92 9.98 -13.30
C PRO A 101 8.89 8.45 -13.27
N LEU A 102 7.85 7.81 -13.84
CA LEU A 102 7.67 6.34 -13.79
C LEU A 102 8.91 5.55 -14.24
N LYS A 103 9.63 6.05 -15.25
CA LYS A 103 10.89 5.46 -15.75
C LYS A 103 12.03 5.42 -14.71
N ASN A 104 11.97 6.30 -13.71
CA ASN A 104 12.94 6.43 -12.62
C ASN A 104 12.38 5.86 -11.29
N LEU A 105 11.13 5.39 -11.30
CA LEU A 105 10.52 4.78 -10.14
C LEU A 105 11.13 3.39 -9.93
N THR A 106 11.67 3.21 -8.74
CA THR A 106 12.19 1.94 -8.24
C THR A 106 11.72 1.82 -6.80
N THR A 107 11.72 0.62 -6.23
CA THR A 107 11.39 0.42 -4.81
C THR A 107 12.18 1.34 -3.88
N LYS A 108 13.46 1.60 -4.20
CA LYS A 108 14.36 2.40 -3.36
C LYS A 108 14.05 3.89 -3.48
N THR A 109 13.80 4.38 -4.70
CA THR A 109 13.40 5.77 -4.92
C THR A 109 12.01 6.04 -4.34
N ALA A 110 11.08 5.07 -4.42
CA ALA A 110 9.77 5.13 -3.78
C ALA A 110 9.87 5.20 -2.24
N ILE A 111 10.70 4.36 -1.60
CA ILE A 111 10.93 4.42 -0.14
C ILE A 111 11.54 5.76 0.27
N CYS A 112 12.52 6.28 -0.49
CA CYS A 112 13.08 7.61 -0.22
C CYS A 112 12.00 8.70 -0.32
N TRP A 113 11.12 8.62 -1.31
CA TRP A 113 10.02 9.56 -1.49
C TRP A 113 9.01 9.49 -0.35
N GLN A 114 8.56 8.29 0.02
CA GLN A 114 7.67 8.09 1.15
C GLN A 114 8.28 8.62 2.45
N ALA A 115 9.56 8.31 2.72
CA ALA A 115 10.27 8.79 3.90
C ALA A 115 10.33 10.33 3.95
N LEU A 116 10.55 10.97 2.79
CA LEU A 116 10.61 12.43 2.67
C LEU A 116 9.23 13.04 3.00
N LEU A 117 8.16 12.51 2.42
CA LEU A 117 6.81 13.01 2.66
C LEU A 117 6.40 12.81 4.13
N GLU A 118 6.66 11.62 4.70
CA GLU A 118 6.40 11.35 6.12
C GLU A 118 7.22 12.28 7.02
N PHE A 119 8.50 12.51 6.72
CA PHE A 119 9.34 13.44 7.47
C PHE A 119 8.74 14.86 7.46
N LEU A 120 8.44 15.39 6.27
CA LEU A 120 7.86 16.72 6.10
C LEU A 120 6.50 16.86 6.80
N GLN A 121 5.63 15.84 6.73
CA GLN A 121 4.35 15.82 7.45
C GLN A 121 4.52 15.99 8.97
N HIS A 122 5.59 15.43 9.55
CA HIS A 122 5.80 15.46 11.00
C HIS A 122 6.65 16.64 11.48
N THR A 123 7.53 17.19 10.64
CA THR A 123 8.50 18.22 11.07
C THR A 123 8.32 19.58 10.40
N GLU A 124 7.92 19.61 9.13
CA GLU A 124 7.91 20.82 8.29
C GLU A 124 6.65 20.87 7.41
N SER A 125 5.47 20.88 8.04
CA SER A 125 4.18 20.85 7.33
C SER A 125 4.03 21.99 6.32
N ASP A 126 4.59 23.17 6.60
CA ASP A 126 4.55 24.33 5.69
C ASP A 126 5.34 24.10 4.39
N VAL A 127 6.33 23.20 4.42
CA VAL A 127 7.19 22.86 3.28
C VAL A 127 6.60 21.70 2.47
N LEU A 128 5.74 20.88 3.09
CA LEU A 128 5.11 19.70 2.48
C LEU A 128 4.40 20.03 1.17
N ASP A 129 3.68 21.15 1.12
CA ASP A 129 2.91 21.60 -0.05
C ASP A 129 3.76 21.74 -1.33
N ALA A 130 5.07 22.00 -1.19
CA ALA A 130 5.98 22.08 -2.32
C ALA A 130 6.29 20.70 -2.95
N TYR A 131 6.07 19.62 -2.21
CA TYR A 131 6.50 18.26 -2.56
C TYR A 131 5.37 17.22 -2.59
N ILE A 132 4.24 17.48 -1.94
CA ILE A 132 3.05 16.63 -2.03
C ILE A 132 2.22 17.03 -3.25
N VAL A 133 1.85 16.04 -4.05
CA VAL A 133 0.95 16.21 -5.20
C VAL A 133 -0.50 16.19 -4.70
N ASP A 134 -1.44 16.78 -5.44
CA ASP A 134 -2.85 16.64 -5.08
C ASP A 134 -3.31 15.18 -5.18
N LEU A 135 -4.28 14.78 -4.37
CA LEU A 135 -4.70 13.38 -4.26
C LEU A 135 -5.26 12.86 -5.60
N THR A 136 -5.95 13.69 -6.37
CA THR A 136 -6.51 13.30 -7.67
C THR A 136 -5.41 12.99 -8.69
N ALA A 137 -4.41 13.87 -8.81
CA ALA A 137 -3.26 13.66 -9.66
C ALA A 137 -2.40 12.48 -9.17
N PHE A 138 -2.31 12.25 -7.86
CA PHE A 138 -1.67 11.05 -7.33
C PHE A 138 -2.41 9.77 -7.71
N CYS A 139 -3.74 9.77 -7.66
CA CYS A 139 -4.55 8.64 -8.13
C CYS A 139 -4.29 8.33 -9.60
N ASN A 140 -4.22 9.37 -10.45
CA ASN A 140 -3.86 9.20 -11.87
C ASN A 140 -2.44 8.65 -12.03
N TYR A 141 -1.49 9.08 -11.19
CA TYR A 141 -0.12 8.54 -11.20
C TYR A 141 -0.09 7.05 -10.84
N ILE A 142 -0.81 6.62 -9.81
CA ILE A 142 -0.94 5.20 -9.42
C ILE A 142 -1.59 4.39 -10.54
N LYS A 143 -2.67 4.93 -11.15
CA LYS A 143 -3.35 4.27 -12.27
C LYS A 143 -2.40 4.06 -13.46
N ASN A 144 -1.66 5.09 -13.85
CA ASN A 144 -0.67 4.99 -14.93
C ASN A 144 0.42 3.97 -14.61
N PHE A 145 0.84 3.86 -13.35
CA PHE A 145 1.78 2.83 -12.91
C PHE A 145 1.17 1.42 -13.04
N ALA A 146 -0.07 1.23 -12.58
CA ALA A 146 -0.79 -0.05 -12.65
C ALA A 146 -1.07 -0.51 -14.09
N ASP A 147 -1.38 0.43 -14.97
CA ASP A 147 -1.71 0.18 -16.38
C ASP A 147 -0.47 -0.03 -17.25
N THR A 148 0.74 0.27 -16.75
CA THR A 148 1.98 0.08 -17.50
C THR A 148 2.26 -1.42 -17.61
N PRO A 149 2.20 -2.03 -18.82
CA PRO A 149 2.42 -3.46 -18.96
C PRO A 149 3.87 -3.80 -18.64
N THR A 150 4.07 -4.54 -17.55
CA THR A 150 5.39 -4.97 -17.12
C THR A 150 5.75 -6.30 -17.76
N LEU A 151 6.90 -6.33 -18.43
CA LEU A 151 7.42 -7.54 -19.07
C LEU A 151 7.71 -8.61 -18.00
N CYS A 152 7.05 -9.76 -18.14
CA CYS A 152 7.08 -10.94 -17.26
C CYS A 152 8.50 -11.48 -17.02
N ASP A 153 9.20 -10.93 -16.04
CA ASP A 153 10.34 -11.58 -15.38
C ASP A 153 9.96 -11.75 -13.89
N ASP A 154 10.07 -12.96 -13.36
CA ASP A 154 9.57 -13.32 -12.01
C ASP A 154 10.23 -12.45 -10.91
N ASN A 155 11.47 -11.99 -11.12
CA ASN A 155 12.16 -11.06 -10.22
C ASN A 155 11.61 -9.62 -10.28
N ARG A 156 10.94 -9.25 -11.37
CA ARG A 156 10.37 -7.92 -11.60
C ARG A 156 8.97 -7.78 -10.99
N GLN A 157 8.19 -8.87 -10.95
CA GLN A 157 6.88 -8.91 -10.26
C GLN A 157 7.02 -8.56 -8.76
N VAL A 158 7.99 -9.13 -8.05
CA VAL A 158 8.22 -8.82 -6.63
C VAL A 158 8.59 -7.34 -6.44
N ALA A 159 9.38 -6.77 -7.36
CA ALA A 159 9.72 -5.36 -7.35
C ALA A 159 8.48 -4.47 -7.61
N GLU A 160 7.57 -4.90 -8.48
CA GLU A 160 6.33 -4.19 -8.79
C GLU A 160 5.33 -4.22 -7.64
N TYR A 161 5.11 -5.38 -7.00
CA TYR A 161 4.30 -5.45 -5.78
C TYR A 161 4.87 -4.57 -4.68
N SER A 162 6.20 -4.55 -4.53
CA SER A 162 6.87 -3.70 -3.54
C SER A 162 6.73 -2.21 -3.82
N MET A 163 6.68 -1.79 -5.10
CA MET A 163 6.46 -0.39 -5.47
C MET A 163 5.00 0.00 -5.30
N MET A 164 4.07 -0.84 -5.75
CA MET A 164 2.63 -0.61 -5.54
C MET A 164 2.30 -0.46 -4.06
N GLN A 165 2.87 -1.31 -3.21
CA GLN A 165 2.72 -1.24 -1.76
C GLN A 165 3.12 0.15 -1.23
N VAL A 166 4.30 0.65 -1.62
CA VAL A 166 4.78 1.96 -1.18
C VAL A 166 3.88 3.09 -1.71
N LEU A 167 3.42 3.01 -2.95
CA LEU A 167 2.50 4.02 -3.51
C LEU A 167 1.16 4.04 -2.78
N LEU A 168 0.60 2.87 -2.45
CA LEU A 168 -0.62 2.75 -1.66
C LEU A 168 -0.43 3.25 -0.23
N GLU A 169 0.74 3.04 0.38
CA GLU A 169 1.06 3.60 1.69
C GLU A 169 1.21 5.13 1.66
N ILE A 170 1.77 5.70 0.58
CA ILE A 170 1.76 7.15 0.36
C ILE A 170 0.32 7.62 0.23
N ALA A 171 -0.53 6.95 -0.54
CA ALA A 171 -1.96 7.30 -0.68
C ALA A 171 -2.68 7.24 0.67
N ALA A 172 -2.35 6.23 1.50
CA ALA A 172 -2.87 6.12 2.84
C ALA A 172 -2.43 7.30 3.73
N SER A 173 -1.29 7.93 3.49
CA SER A 173 -0.85 9.08 4.30
C SER A 173 -1.59 10.40 4.01
N TYR A 174 -2.41 10.46 2.96
CA TYR A 174 -3.15 11.68 2.62
C TYR A 174 -4.20 12.03 3.68
N ASP A 175 -4.44 13.33 3.79
CA ASP A 175 -5.68 13.83 4.37
C ASP A 175 -6.83 13.52 3.41
N LEU A 176 -7.85 12.86 3.92
CA LEU A 176 -9.03 12.45 3.16
C LEU A 176 -10.20 13.44 3.33
N GLY A 177 -9.93 14.63 3.89
CA GLY A 177 -10.89 15.73 3.97
C GLY A 177 -11.33 16.29 2.60
N ASP A 178 -10.49 16.17 1.56
CA ASP A 178 -10.88 16.53 0.19
C ASP A 178 -11.84 15.49 -0.41
N GLU A 179 -13.10 15.89 -0.58
CA GLU A 179 -14.17 15.05 -1.15
C GLU A 179 -13.82 14.50 -2.53
N VAL A 180 -13.29 15.35 -3.42
CA VAL A 180 -13.05 14.99 -4.81
C VAL A 180 -11.89 14.01 -4.89
N GLY A 181 -10.79 14.31 -4.20
CA GLY A 181 -9.65 13.40 -4.07
C GLY A 181 -10.03 12.07 -3.44
N ARG A 182 -10.82 12.09 -2.36
CA ARG A 182 -11.28 10.88 -1.66
C ARG A 182 -12.13 9.99 -2.57
N GLU A 183 -13.05 10.56 -3.34
CA GLU A 183 -13.87 9.80 -4.29
C GLU A 183 -13.05 9.22 -5.45
N ASN A 184 -12.08 9.96 -5.97
CA ASN A 184 -11.18 9.47 -7.01
C ASN A 184 -10.29 8.32 -6.50
N LEU A 185 -9.79 8.43 -5.26
CA LEU A 185 -9.08 7.35 -4.59
C LEU A 185 -9.98 6.13 -4.41
N ARG A 186 -11.21 6.32 -3.93
CA ARG A 186 -12.19 5.23 -3.74
C ARG A 186 -12.42 4.44 -5.04
N LYS A 187 -12.65 5.14 -6.17
CA LYS A 187 -12.84 4.52 -7.48
C LYS A 187 -11.62 3.73 -7.93
N LEU A 188 -10.44 4.34 -7.85
CA LEU A 188 -9.18 3.68 -8.22
C LEU A 188 -8.97 2.39 -7.42
N LEU A 189 -9.12 2.44 -6.10
CA LEU A 189 -8.90 1.27 -5.24
C LEU A 189 -9.92 0.16 -5.51
N ALA A 190 -11.18 0.52 -5.81
CA ALA A 190 -12.20 -0.45 -6.20
C ALA A 190 -11.88 -1.12 -7.55
N GLU A 191 -11.43 -0.34 -8.55
CA GLU A 191 -10.96 -0.87 -9.84
C GLU A 191 -9.80 -1.86 -9.64
N MET A 192 -8.80 -1.48 -8.83
CA MET A 192 -7.63 -2.33 -8.57
C MET A 192 -8.01 -3.65 -7.88
N LEU A 193 -8.92 -3.62 -6.90
CA LEU A 193 -9.40 -4.83 -6.23
C LEU A 193 -10.19 -5.74 -7.18
N ALA A 194 -10.95 -5.17 -8.12
CA ALA A 194 -11.73 -5.93 -9.10
C ALA A 194 -10.85 -6.68 -10.11
N CYS A 195 -9.66 -6.14 -10.46
CA CYS A 195 -8.72 -6.80 -11.36
C CYS A 195 -8.11 -8.09 -10.77
N GLY A 196 -8.06 -8.21 -9.44
CA GLY A 196 -7.73 -9.46 -8.74
C GLY A 196 -6.26 -9.89 -8.74
N ASP A 197 -5.34 -9.01 -9.15
CA ASP A 197 -3.89 -9.28 -9.20
C ASP A 197 -3.12 -8.43 -8.16
N LEU A 198 -3.60 -8.45 -6.91
CA LEU A 198 -2.99 -7.71 -5.81
C LEU A 198 -2.40 -8.65 -4.77
N GLY A 199 -1.15 -8.41 -4.38
CA GLY A 199 -0.53 -9.06 -3.22
C GLY A 199 -1.29 -8.74 -1.92
N GLU A 200 -1.14 -9.60 -0.91
CA GLU A 200 -1.86 -9.48 0.37
C GLU A 200 -1.59 -8.15 1.07
N GLY A 201 -0.35 -7.65 1.01
CA GLY A 201 0.01 -6.33 1.54
C GLY A 201 -0.81 -5.21 0.91
N ASN A 202 -0.93 -5.20 -0.43
CA ASN A 202 -1.65 -4.17 -1.16
C ASN A 202 -3.13 -4.18 -0.77
N VAL A 203 -3.73 -5.39 -0.72
CA VAL A 203 -5.12 -5.54 -0.26
C VAL A 203 -5.27 -4.97 1.15
N LYS A 204 -4.40 -5.36 2.08
CA LYS A 204 -4.46 -4.87 3.46
C LYS A 204 -4.37 -3.36 3.56
N THR A 205 -3.44 -2.73 2.84
CA THR A 205 -3.32 -1.26 2.81
C THR A 205 -4.56 -0.60 2.25
N ILE A 206 -5.12 -1.15 1.16
CA ILE A 206 -6.37 -0.66 0.58
C ILE A 206 -7.53 -0.75 1.60
N MET A 207 -7.64 -1.85 2.34
CA MET A 207 -8.67 -1.98 3.38
C MET A 207 -8.49 -0.93 4.49
N VAL A 208 -7.25 -0.62 4.88
CA VAL A 208 -6.98 0.45 5.86
C VAL A 208 -7.43 1.81 5.33
N ILE A 209 -7.24 2.08 4.03
CA ILE A 209 -7.65 3.35 3.42
C ILE A 209 -9.17 3.51 3.49
N PHE A 210 -9.98 2.53 3.06
CA PHE A 210 -11.43 2.75 3.16
C PHE A 210 -11.97 2.67 4.59
N GLU A 211 -11.32 1.95 5.51
CA GLU A 211 -11.67 2.04 6.94
C GLU A 211 -11.51 3.47 7.45
N ARG A 212 -10.41 4.15 7.10
CA ARG A 212 -10.18 5.55 7.46
C ARG A 212 -11.19 6.49 6.80
N ALA A 213 -11.50 6.29 5.52
CA ALA A 213 -12.53 7.07 4.83
C ALA A 213 -13.90 6.93 5.52
N ARG A 214 -14.27 5.71 5.90
CA ARG A 214 -15.51 5.42 6.63
C ARG A 214 -15.55 6.10 8.00
N SER A 215 -14.45 6.02 8.76
CA SER A 215 -14.36 6.66 10.08
C SER A 215 -14.55 8.17 10.02
N LEU A 216 -14.10 8.84 8.95
CA LEU A 216 -14.36 10.27 8.77
C LEU A 216 -15.86 10.55 8.61
N VAL A 217 -16.56 9.78 7.78
CA VAL A 217 -18.02 9.93 7.61
C VAL A 217 -18.72 9.72 8.95
N ASP A 218 -18.33 8.70 9.72
CA ASP A 218 -18.91 8.44 11.05
C ASP A 218 -18.66 9.62 12.01
N GLU A 219 -17.44 10.18 12.04
CA GLU A 219 -17.11 11.34 12.86
C GLU A 219 -17.91 12.60 12.46
N TYR A 220 -18.05 12.86 11.16
CA TYR A 220 -18.87 13.96 10.65
C TYR A 220 -20.34 13.81 11.03
N LEU A 221 -20.87 12.58 10.94
CA LEU A 221 -22.23 12.29 11.35
C LEU A 221 -22.42 12.51 12.84
N GLU A 222 -21.53 12.02 13.70
CA GLU A 222 -21.61 12.19 15.16
C GLU A 222 -21.58 13.65 15.60
N LYS A 223 -20.74 14.47 14.95
CA LYS A 223 -20.59 15.91 15.22
C LYS A 223 -21.71 16.76 14.64
N ASN A 224 -22.59 16.20 13.79
CA ASN A 224 -23.67 16.96 13.17
C ASN A 224 -24.66 17.51 14.23
N PRO A 225 -25.00 18.81 14.22
CA PRO A 225 -25.93 19.38 15.20
C PRO A 225 -27.37 18.86 15.02
N ASP A 226 -27.73 18.38 13.82
CA ASP A 226 -29.06 17.88 13.53
C ASP A 226 -29.20 16.40 13.94
N LYS A 227 -29.71 16.19 15.15
CA LYS A 227 -30.01 14.85 15.70
C LYS A 227 -31.08 14.09 14.90
N SER A 228 -31.97 14.79 14.20
CA SER A 228 -32.99 14.15 13.35
C SER A 228 -32.34 13.53 12.12
N LEU A 229 -31.42 14.24 11.47
CA LEU A 229 -30.63 13.71 10.37
C LEU A 229 -29.76 12.52 10.81
N GLN A 230 -29.10 12.61 11.97
CA GLN A 230 -28.34 11.49 12.53
C GLN A 230 -29.21 10.23 12.67
N MET A 231 -30.40 10.35 13.28
CA MET A 231 -31.29 9.20 13.46
C MET A 231 -31.79 8.62 12.13
N LYS A 232 -32.12 9.48 11.16
CA LYS A 232 -32.54 9.03 9.81
C LYS A 232 -31.43 8.25 9.10
N ILE A 233 -30.20 8.75 9.16
CA ILE A 233 -29.04 8.11 8.53
C ILE A 233 -28.72 6.78 9.21
N SER A 234 -28.76 6.71 10.55
CA SER A 234 -28.59 5.46 11.29
C SER A 234 -29.69 4.43 10.97
N SER A 235 -30.95 4.86 10.87
CA SER A 235 -32.06 4.00 10.47
C SER A 235 -31.88 3.45 9.05
N LEU A 236 -31.47 4.30 8.10
CA LEU A 236 -31.16 3.87 6.74
C LEU A 236 -30.02 2.86 6.69
N ARG A 237 -28.95 3.08 7.48
CA ARG A 237 -27.81 2.14 7.56
C ARG A 237 -28.24 0.75 8.05
N LEU A 238 -29.12 0.68 9.05
CA LEU A 238 -29.69 -0.59 9.53
C LEU A 238 -30.53 -1.27 8.45
N ASN A 239 -31.45 -0.53 7.82
CA ASN A 239 -32.30 -1.09 6.76
C ASN A 239 -31.46 -1.63 5.59
N ILE A 240 -30.39 -0.91 5.21
CA ILE A 240 -29.46 -1.37 4.16
C ILE A 240 -28.73 -2.65 4.60
N MET A 241 -28.35 -2.77 5.87
CA MET A 241 -27.71 -3.96 6.41
C MET A 241 -28.65 -5.17 6.34
N ASP A 242 -29.90 -5.00 6.76
CA ASP A 242 -30.93 -6.04 6.72
C ASP A 242 -31.22 -6.48 5.28
N LEU A 243 -31.35 -5.53 4.35
CA LEU A 243 -31.55 -5.82 2.93
C LEU A 243 -30.36 -6.58 2.32
N LYS A 244 -29.13 -6.26 2.72
CA LYS A 244 -27.93 -6.96 2.27
C LYS A 244 -27.81 -8.37 2.85
N GLU A 245 -28.20 -8.57 4.10
CA GLU A 245 -28.26 -9.90 4.70
C GLU A 245 -29.23 -10.80 3.91
N GLN A 246 -30.38 -10.24 3.54
CA GLN A 246 -31.36 -10.92 2.67
C GLN A 246 -30.81 -11.22 1.27
N GLU A 247 -30.14 -10.27 0.61
CA GLU A 247 -29.51 -10.50 -0.70
C GLU A 247 -28.39 -11.54 -0.65
N MET A 248 -27.58 -11.55 0.41
CA MET A 248 -26.51 -12.53 0.58
C MET A 248 -27.06 -13.95 0.75
N ASP A 249 -28.15 -14.11 1.51
CA ASP A 249 -28.79 -15.40 1.70
C ASP A 249 -29.40 -15.94 0.40
N VAL A 250 -30.06 -15.07 -0.38
CA VAL A 250 -30.57 -15.43 -1.71
C VAL A 250 -29.41 -15.79 -2.67
N GLY A 251 -28.35 -14.98 -2.72
CA GLY A 251 -27.17 -15.24 -3.54
C GLY A 251 -26.33 -16.44 -3.08
N ARG A 252 -26.48 -16.92 -1.84
CA ARG A 252 -25.90 -18.17 -1.34
C ARG A 252 -26.68 -19.38 -1.86
N VAL A 253 -28.00 -19.27 -1.92
CA VAL A 253 -28.88 -20.29 -2.50
C VAL A 253 -28.65 -20.42 -4.00
N ASP A 254 -28.54 -19.30 -4.73
CA ASP A 254 -28.26 -19.32 -6.17
C ASP A 254 -26.86 -19.86 -6.49
N ARG A 255 -25.83 -19.46 -5.73
CA ARG A 255 -24.48 -20.04 -5.90
C ARG A 255 -24.40 -21.50 -5.50
N ALA A 256 -25.14 -21.95 -4.49
CA ALA A 256 -25.22 -23.37 -4.13
C ALA A 256 -25.91 -24.18 -5.24
N ASN A 257 -26.96 -23.63 -5.86
CA ASN A 257 -27.64 -24.23 -7.00
C ASN A 257 -26.76 -24.27 -8.26
N ASP A 258 -26.01 -23.20 -8.54
CA ASP A 258 -25.05 -23.16 -9.65
C ASP A 258 -23.87 -24.09 -9.43
N VAL A 259 -23.29 -24.16 -8.22
CA VAL A 259 -22.23 -25.11 -7.90
C VAL A 259 -22.75 -26.54 -7.99
N HIS A 260 -23.97 -26.82 -7.55
CA HIS A 260 -24.61 -28.13 -7.70
C HIS A 260 -24.83 -28.49 -9.17
N THR A 261 -25.30 -27.54 -9.98
CA THR A 261 -25.52 -27.71 -11.43
C THR A 261 -24.21 -27.89 -12.20
N ILE A 262 -23.17 -27.13 -11.85
CA ILE A 262 -21.81 -27.24 -12.41
C ILE A 262 -21.19 -28.58 -11.99
N THR A 263 -21.37 -29.02 -10.73
CA THR A 263 -20.87 -30.30 -10.24
C THR A 263 -21.57 -31.48 -10.91
N ILE A 264 -22.89 -31.40 -11.14
CA ILE A 264 -23.64 -32.41 -11.90
C ILE A 264 -23.17 -32.43 -13.36
N ARG A 265 -23.01 -31.27 -14.03
CA ARG A 265 -22.46 -31.20 -15.39
C ARG A 265 -21.04 -31.74 -15.47
N PHE A 266 -20.20 -31.46 -14.47
CA PHE A 266 -18.84 -31.98 -14.39
C PHE A 266 -18.83 -33.49 -14.19
N MET A 267 -19.64 -34.05 -13.28
CA MET A 267 -19.76 -35.52 -13.11
C MET A 267 -20.34 -36.22 -14.35
N THR A 268 -21.26 -35.57 -15.06
CA THR A 268 -21.81 -36.09 -16.33
C THR A 268 -20.78 -36.02 -17.46
N SER A 269 -19.95 -34.97 -17.46
CA SER A 269 -18.81 -34.82 -18.38
C SER A 269 -17.68 -35.80 -18.07
N CYS A 270 -17.37 -36.07 -16.80
CA CYS A 270 -16.35 -37.04 -16.39
C CYS A 270 -16.77 -38.48 -16.71
N ARG A 271 -18.07 -38.82 -16.60
CA ARG A 271 -18.61 -40.09 -17.10
C ARG A 271 -18.49 -40.25 -18.61
N SER A 272 -18.33 -39.16 -19.36
CA SER A 272 -18.11 -39.17 -20.81
C SER A 272 -16.65 -38.93 -21.20
N SER A 273 -15.76 -38.64 -20.24
CA SER A 273 -14.34 -38.30 -20.48
C SER A 273 -13.35 -39.14 -19.68
N GLU A 274 -13.69 -40.38 -19.31
CA GLU A 274 -12.71 -41.43 -18.96
C GLU A 274 -11.85 -41.88 -20.18
N ALA A 275 -11.77 -41.05 -21.21
CA ALA A 275 -10.78 -41.13 -22.27
C ALA A 275 -10.06 -39.77 -22.36
N ASN A 276 -8.83 -39.75 -21.86
CA ASN A 276 -7.74 -38.77 -22.08
C ASN A 276 -7.46 -37.72 -20.98
N GLU A 277 -6.36 -38.04 -20.28
CA GLU A 277 -5.33 -37.29 -19.52
C GLU A 277 -5.42 -35.80 -19.15
N VAL A 278 -4.75 -35.52 -18.03
CA VAL A 278 -4.79 -34.41 -17.06
C VAL A 278 -3.86 -33.24 -17.40
N ASP A 279 -4.24 -32.00 -17.01
CA ASP A 279 -3.28 -30.90 -16.72
C ASP A 279 -3.64 -30.22 -15.38
N GLU A 280 -2.78 -30.39 -14.38
CA GLU A 280 -3.01 -30.16 -12.95
C GLU A 280 -2.82 -28.70 -12.47
N LYS A 281 -2.37 -27.77 -13.33
CA LYS A 281 -1.94 -26.42 -12.88
C LYS A 281 -3.00 -25.30 -13.00
N LYS A 282 -4.08 -25.50 -13.75
CA LYS A 282 -5.19 -24.53 -13.87
C LYS A 282 -6.05 -24.30 -12.60
N PRO A 283 -6.34 -25.28 -11.73
CA PRO A 283 -7.31 -25.11 -10.64
C PRO A 283 -6.80 -24.22 -9.48
N VAL A 284 -5.49 -24.18 -9.23
CA VAL A 284 -4.92 -23.41 -8.11
C VAL A 284 -5.05 -21.90 -8.31
N ARG A 285 -4.80 -21.39 -9.53
CA ARG A 285 -4.92 -19.95 -9.88
C ARG A 285 -6.36 -19.47 -9.81
N LEU A 286 -7.32 -20.31 -10.19
CA LEU A 286 -8.75 -19.99 -10.12
C LEU A 286 -9.24 -19.89 -8.66
N SER A 287 -8.75 -20.76 -7.77
CA SER A 287 -9.12 -20.75 -6.34
C SER A 287 -8.60 -19.53 -5.56
N ARG A 288 -7.47 -18.94 -6.00
CA ARG A 288 -6.95 -17.68 -5.42
C ARG A 288 -7.78 -16.49 -5.90
N ARG A 289 -8.10 -16.42 -7.19
CA ARG A 289 -9.01 -15.42 -7.77
C ARG A 289 -10.39 -15.40 -7.10
N ILE A 290 -11.00 -16.56 -6.87
CA ILE A 290 -12.33 -16.66 -6.22
C ILE A 290 -12.29 -16.16 -4.76
N ARG A 291 -11.20 -16.43 -4.03
CA ARG A 291 -11.04 -15.96 -2.64
C ARG A 291 -10.75 -14.46 -2.53
N GLN A 292 -10.04 -13.88 -3.49
CA GLN A 292 -9.84 -12.41 -3.57
C GLN A 292 -11.12 -11.68 -3.97
N ILE A 293 -11.86 -12.20 -4.96
CA ILE A 293 -13.16 -11.66 -5.36
C ILE A 293 -14.17 -11.76 -4.20
N GLY A 294 -14.18 -12.86 -3.44
CA GLY A 294 -15.06 -12.99 -2.26
C GLY A 294 -14.79 -11.94 -1.18
N ARG A 295 -13.53 -11.55 -0.97
CA ARG A 295 -13.16 -10.47 -0.04
C ARG A 295 -13.48 -9.08 -0.58
N PHE A 296 -13.33 -8.86 -1.89
CA PHE A 296 -13.77 -7.64 -2.56
C PHE A 296 -15.27 -7.44 -2.46
N TRP A 297 -16.07 -8.49 -2.69
CA TRP A 297 -17.52 -8.41 -2.55
C TRP A 297 -17.96 -8.13 -1.12
N GLN A 298 -17.33 -8.71 -0.09
CA GLN A 298 -17.61 -8.32 1.30
C GLN A 298 -17.32 -6.84 1.57
N TYR A 299 -16.37 -6.24 0.86
CA TYR A 299 -15.88 -4.90 1.13
C TYR A 299 -16.58 -3.80 0.29
N ASP A 300 -16.77 -4.01 -1.02
CA ASP A 300 -17.54 -3.14 -1.91
C ASP A 300 -19.03 -3.09 -1.53
N GLN A 301 -19.57 -4.21 -1.02
CA GLN A 301 -20.94 -4.27 -0.51
C GLN A 301 -21.12 -3.46 0.77
N LEU A 302 -20.10 -3.27 1.62
CA LEU A 302 -20.21 -2.43 2.83
C LEU A 302 -20.14 -0.92 2.52
N ASN A 303 -19.51 -0.52 1.41
CA ASN A 303 -19.12 0.87 1.15
C ASN A 303 -19.91 1.62 0.04
N ARG A 304 -21.07 1.11 -0.39
CA ARG A 304 -22.00 1.84 -1.29
C ARG A 304 -22.77 3.00 -0.63
N ILE A 305 -22.25 3.55 0.46
CA ILE A 305 -22.79 4.77 1.08
C ILE A 305 -21.70 5.81 1.02
N ASP A 306 -21.46 6.34 -0.17
CA ASP A 306 -21.11 7.74 -0.33
C ASP A 306 -21.65 8.20 -1.70
N ILE A 307 -22.27 9.38 -1.69
CA ILE A 307 -22.87 10.12 -2.79
C ILE A 307 -24.34 9.78 -3.14
N ALA A 308 -25.26 10.36 -2.34
CA ALA A 308 -26.34 11.22 -2.84
C ALA A 308 -26.92 12.05 -1.67
N ALA A 309 -26.16 13.02 -1.16
CA ALA A 309 -26.65 14.15 -0.37
C ALA A 309 -25.68 15.32 -0.51
#